data_AF-A0A9E6D7L3-F1
#
_entry.id   AF-A0A9E6D7L3-F1
#
_cell.length_a   1.000
_cell.length_b   1.000
_cell.length_c   1.000
_cell.angle_alpha   90.00
_cell.angle_beta   90.00
_cell.angle_gamma   90.00
#
_symmetry.space_group_name_H-M   'P 1'
#
loop_
_entity.id
_entity.type
_entity.pdbx_description
1 polymer ?
#
loop_
_entity_poly.entity_id
_entity_poly.type
_entity_poly.pdbx_seq_one_letter_code
_entity_poly.pdbx_strand_id
1 'polypeptide(L)'
;MIFETERLTVRILISQDADPFFDMMSNPNVMDPIPRPVMKRAESDAFLDKLISAKADSSYKNVWAIVEKKSNFFIGLCAYLKNDENNDEIGYRLREQFWRIGYGTEKQKG
;
A
#
# COMPACT_ATOMS: atom_id res chain seq x y z
N MET A 1 -0.08 12.38 7.90
CA MET A 1 -0.39 12.49 6.46
C MET A 1 0.91 12.72 5.72
N ILE A 2 1.14 12.06 4.59
CA ILE A 2 2.39 12.15 3.81
C ILE A 2 2.20 13.12 2.64
N PHE A 3 1.20 12.87 1.80
CA PHE A 3 0.74 13.77 0.74
C PHE A 3 -0.72 13.45 0.37
N GLU A 4 -1.32 14.28 -0.48
CA GLU A 4 -2.67 14.08 -0.99
C GLU A 4 -2.82 14.55 -2.43
N THR A 5 -3.80 13.97 -3.13
CA THR A 5 -4.27 14.40 -4.45
C THR A 5 -5.70 14.91 -4.34
N GLU A 6 -6.34 15.19 -5.48
CA GLU A 6 -7.75 15.54 -5.54
C GLU A 6 -8.64 14.46 -4.89
N ARG A 7 -8.41 13.17 -5.18
CA ARG A 7 -9.26 12.06 -4.70
C ARG A 7 -8.63 11.19 -3.62
N LEU A 8 -7.31 11.27 -3.41
CA LEU A 8 -6.57 10.34 -2.56
C LEU A 8 -5.82 11.04 -1.42
N THR A 9 -5.71 10.34 -0.29
CA THR A 9 -4.82 10.71 0.82
C THR A 9 -3.84 9.57 1.05
N VAL A 10 -2.55 9.91 1.17
CA VAL A 10 -1.51 8.96 1.56
C VAL A 10 -1.10 9.22 3.00
N ARG A 11 -1.19 8.18 3.85
CA ARG A 11 -0.91 8.27 5.28
C ARG A 11 -0.18 7.03 5.79
N ILE A 12 0.40 7.13 6.98
CA ILE A 12 0.90 5.96 7.70
C ILE A 12 -0.20 4.91 7.85
N LEU A 13 0.20 3.64 7.81
CA LEU A 13 -0.67 2.51 8.12
C LEU A 13 -1.11 2.56 9.59
N ILE A 14 -2.31 2.09 9.87
CA ILE A 14 -2.86 1.95 11.21
C ILE A 14 -3.49 0.57 11.39
N SER A 15 -3.69 0.13 12.63
CA SER A 15 -4.26 -1.18 12.93
C SER A 15 -5.67 -1.39 12.34
N GLN A 16 -6.44 -0.30 12.14
CA GLN A 16 -7.76 -0.34 11.51
C GLN A 16 -7.71 -0.72 10.02
N ASP A 17 -6.52 -0.71 9.39
CA ASP A 17 -6.35 -1.15 8.00
C ASP A 17 -6.33 -2.68 7.87
N ALA A 18 -6.36 -3.46 8.96
CA ALA A 18 -6.13 -4.90 8.95
C ALA A 18 -7.00 -5.68 7.96
N ASP A 19 -8.32 -5.45 7.97
CA ASP A 19 -9.25 -6.17 7.09
C ASP A 19 -9.04 -5.84 5.60
N PRO A 20 -9.05 -4.56 5.16
CA PRO A 20 -8.80 -4.24 3.75
C PRO A 20 -7.35 -4.51 3.32
N PHE A 21 -6.39 -4.50 4.24
CA PHE A 21 -5.01 -4.92 3.97
C PHE A 21 -4.95 -6.43 3.71
N PHE A 22 -5.61 -7.24 4.54
CA PHE A 22 -5.68 -8.69 4.34
C PHE A 22 -6.39 -9.06 3.03
N ASP A 23 -7.50 -8.39 2.70
CA ASP A 23 -8.17 -8.55 1.40
C ASP A 23 -7.18 -8.35 0.23
N MET A 24 -6.32 -7.34 0.33
CA MET A 24 -5.29 -7.09 -0.67
C MET A 24 -4.20 -8.18 -0.70
N MET A 25 -3.67 -8.56 0.48
CA MET A 25 -2.51 -9.46 0.60
C MET A 25 -2.85 -10.93 0.37
N SER A 26 -4.13 -11.31 0.50
CA SER A 26 -4.63 -12.65 0.22
C SER A 26 -5.15 -12.83 -1.21
N ASN A 27 -5.30 -11.74 -1.97
CA ASN A 27 -5.81 -11.78 -3.32
C ASN A 27 -4.69 -12.18 -4.32
N PRO A 28 -4.85 -13.32 -5.03
CA PRO A 28 -3.84 -13.80 -5.97
C PRO A 28 -3.66 -12.87 -7.17
N ASN A 29 -4.71 -12.21 -7.66
CA ASN A 29 -4.60 -11.27 -8.78
C ASN A 29 -3.75 -10.06 -8.40
N VAL A 30 -3.88 -9.59 -7.15
CA VAL A 30 -3.08 -8.47 -6.64
C VAL A 30 -1.63 -8.86 -6.36
N MET A 31 -1.40 -10.12 -5.95
CA MET A 31 -0.08 -10.61 -5.54
C MET A 31 0.70 -11.30 -6.66
N ASP A 32 0.08 -11.68 -7.78
CA ASP A 32 0.71 -12.30 -8.95
C ASP A 32 1.96 -11.55 -9.46
N PRO A 33 1.97 -10.20 -9.61
CA PRO A 33 3.16 -9.48 -10.05
C PRO A 33 4.22 -9.30 -8.95
N ILE A 34 4.00 -9.84 -7.75
CA ILE A 34 4.86 -9.66 -6.59
C ILE A 34 5.64 -10.96 -6.36
N PRO A 35 6.97 -10.91 -6.11
CA PRO A 35 7.77 -12.09 -5.81
C PRO A 35 7.52 -12.57 -4.37
N ARG A 36 6.26 -12.84 -4.02
CA ARG A 36 5.84 -13.30 -2.70
C ARG A 36 4.47 -14.00 -2.81
N PRO A 37 4.25 -15.13 -2.12
CA PRO A 37 2.94 -15.78 -2.11
C PRO A 37 1.87 -14.90 -1.43
N VAL A 38 0.60 -15.21 -1.72
CA VAL A 38 -0.54 -14.69 -0.97
C VAL A 38 -0.40 -15.03 0.52
N MET A 39 -0.86 -14.11 1.37
CA MET A 39 -0.75 -14.25 2.82
C MET A 39 -2.04 -14.82 3.42
N LYS A 40 -1.90 -15.66 4.45
CA LYS A 40 -2.98 -15.98 5.37
C LYS A 40 -3.21 -14.82 6.34
N ARG A 41 -4.37 -14.81 7.01
CA ARG A 41 -4.77 -13.72 7.94
C ARG A 41 -3.68 -13.39 8.96
N ALA A 42 -3.17 -14.40 9.67
CA ALA A 42 -2.15 -14.19 10.69
C ALA A 42 -0.83 -13.62 10.13
N GLU A 43 -0.43 -14.04 8.92
CA GLU A 43 0.77 -13.53 8.25
C GLU A 43 0.59 -12.08 7.79
N SER A 44 -0.61 -11.76 7.29
CA SER A 44 -0.98 -10.41 6.88
C SER A 44 -1.01 -9.45 8.06
N ASP A 45 -1.64 -9.84 9.17
CA ASP A 45 -1.72 -9.01 10.39
C ASP A 45 -0.32 -8.77 10.98
N ALA A 46 0.50 -9.83 11.08
CA ALA A 46 1.88 -9.69 11.54
C ALA A 46 2.72 -8.79 10.60
N PHE A 47 2.47 -8.85 9.29
CA PHE A 47 3.15 -7.99 8.34
C PHE A 47 2.69 -6.52 8.46
N LEU A 48 1.39 -6.27 8.66
CA LEU A 48 0.88 -4.93 8.93
C LEU A 48 1.50 -4.35 10.21
N ASP A 49 1.55 -5.11 11.30
CA ASP A 49 2.17 -4.68 12.56
C ASP A 49 3.64 -4.35 12.37
N LYS A 50 4.36 -5.11 11.55
CA LYS A 50 5.75 -4.82 11.18
C LYS A 50 5.88 -3.50 10.42
N LEU A 51 4.96 -3.19 9.51
CA LEU A 51 4.95 -1.92 8.77
C LEU A 51 4.63 -0.74 9.70
N ILE A 52 3.66 -0.89 10.60
CA ILE A 52 3.27 0.14 11.57
C ILE A 52 4.42 0.43 12.56
N SER A 53 5.12 -0.61 13.00
CA SER A 53 6.22 -0.51 13.98
C SER A 53 7.59 -0.20 13.35
N ALA A 54 7.66 0.01 12.04
CA ALA A 54 8.92 0.19 11.32
C ALA A 54 9.68 1.43 11.81
N LYS A 55 10.94 1.23 12.20
CA LYS A 55 11.86 2.30 12.63
C LYS A 55 12.36 3.15 11.46
N ALA A 56 12.91 4.32 11.81
CA ALA A 56 13.43 5.35 10.90
C ALA A 56 14.29 4.82 9.75
N ASP A 57 15.15 3.84 10.03
CA ASP A 57 16.18 3.38 9.11
C ASP A 57 15.78 2.10 8.37
N SER A 58 14.52 1.65 8.51
CA SER A 58 14.02 0.47 7.83
C SER A 58 13.38 0.83 6.50
N SER A 59 13.62 0.02 5.46
CA SER A 59 12.91 0.12 4.17
C SER A 59 11.39 0.02 4.32
N TYR A 60 10.88 -0.55 5.42
CA TYR A 60 9.45 -0.64 5.71
C TYR A 60 8.81 0.69 6.12
N LYS A 61 9.58 1.68 6.59
CA LYS A 61 9.04 3.00 6.98
C LYS A 61 8.50 3.78 5.79
N ASN A 62 8.94 3.42 4.59
CA ASN A 62 8.55 4.04 3.36
C ASN A 62 7.28 3.43 2.75
N VAL A 63 6.54 2.62 3.51
CA VAL A 63 5.28 2.01 3.07
C VAL A 63 4.10 2.70 3.75
N TRP A 64 3.16 3.19 2.95
CA TRP A 64 2.02 4.00 3.39
C TRP A 64 0.71 3.46 2.83
N ALA A 65 -0.37 3.72 3.55
CA ALA A 65 -1.73 3.47 3.10
C ALA A 65 -2.18 4.55 2.12
N ILE A 66 -2.96 4.14 1.12
CA ILE A 66 -3.66 5.00 0.18
C ILE A 66 -5.13 4.90 0.48
N VAL A 67 -5.75 6.04 0.73
CA VAL A 67 -7.14 6.15 1.18
C VAL A 67 -7.91 7.03 0.20
N GLU A 68 -9.09 6.59 -0.21
CA GLU A 68 -9.99 7.44 -1.00
C GLU A 68 -10.68 8.46 -0.09
N LYS A 69 -10.57 9.75 -0.40
CA LYS A 69 -11.10 10.85 0.44
C LYS A 69 -12.62 10.77 0.65
N LYS A 70 -13.37 10.42 -0.40
CA LYS A 70 -14.84 10.43 -0.37
C LYS A 70 -15.42 9.40 0.59
N SER A 71 -14.82 8.21 0.60
CA SER A 71 -15.33 7.06 1.35
C SER A 71 -14.52 6.75 2.60
N ASN A 72 -13.34 7.38 2.74
CA ASN A 72 -12.33 7.06 3.73
C ASN A 72 -11.89 5.59 3.71
N PHE A 73 -12.04 4.91 2.55
CA PHE A 73 -11.64 3.51 2.42
C PHE A 73 -10.17 3.36 2.04
N PHE A 74 -9.53 2.37 2.67
CA PHE A 74 -8.23 1.86 2.24
C PHE A 74 -8.36 1.23 0.85
N ILE A 75 -7.62 1.77 -0.11
CA ILE A 75 -7.60 1.29 -1.50
C ILE A 75 -6.28 0.62 -1.89
N GLY A 76 -5.22 0.76 -1.09
CA GLY A 76 -3.94 0.12 -1.39
C GLY A 76 -2.74 0.70 -0.65
N LEU A 77 -1.55 0.36 -1.16
CA LEU A 77 -0.26 0.80 -0.63
C LEU A 77 0.50 1.69 -1.60
N CYS A 78 1.23 2.64 -1.05
CA CYS A 78 2.31 3.38 -1.69
C CYS A 78 3.62 2.97 -1.01
N ALA A 79 4.69 2.76 -1.76
CA ALA A 79 6.00 2.46 -1.22
C ALA A 79 7.06 3.31 -1.91
N TYR A 80 7.96 3.91 -1.14
CA TYR A 80 9.19 4.51 -1.66
C TYR A 80 10.36 3.53 -1.48
N LEU A 81 10.88 3.05 -2.60
CA LEU A 81 11.83 1.95 -2.69
C LEU A 81 13.11 2.41 -3.39
N LYS A 82 14.18 1.64 -3.20
CA LYS A 82 15.39 1.73 -4.01
C LYS A 82 15.38 0.55 -4.98
N ASN A 83 15.63 0.82 -6.26
CA ASN A 83 15.84 -0.24 -7.24
C ASN A 83 17.25 -0.83 -7.15
N ASP A 84 17.57 -1.83 -8.00
CA ASP A 84 18.88 -2.50 -8.00
C ASP A 84 20.05 -1.57 -8.34
N GLU A 85 19.78 -0.43 -8.98
CA GLU A 85 20.75 0.61 -9.32
C GLU A 85 20.85 1.71 -8.23
N ASN A 86 20.19 1.53 -7.08
CA ASN A 86 20.10 2.48 -5.97
C ASN A 86 19.40 3.82 -6.34
N ASN A 87 18.62 3.82 -7.42
CA ASN A 87 17.75 4.92 -7.79
C ASN A 87 16.44 4.86 -6.99
N ASP A 88 15.88 6.04 -6.72
CA ASP A 88 14.62 6.18 -6.00
C ASP A 88 13.42 5.82 -6.89
N GLU A 89 12.54 4.96 -6.40
CA GLU A 89 11.35 4.48 -7.10
C GLU A 89 10.11 4.57 -6.22
N ILE A 90 8.97 4.97 -6.81
CA ILE A 90 7.66 4.93 -6.15
C ILE A 90 6.89 3.73 -6.70
N GLY A 91 6.70 2.73 -5.84
CA GLY A 91 5.84 1.58 -6.09
C GLY A 91 4.43 1.82 -5.55
N TYR A 92 3.42 1.25 -6.19
CA TYR A 92 2.07 1.21 -5.66
C TYR A 92 1.41 -0.14 -5.89
N ARG A 93 0.53 -0.49 -4.95
CA ARG A 93 -0.34 -1.65 -5.04
C ARG A 93 -1.76 -1.20 -4.73
N LEU A 94 -2.72 -1.57 -5.57
CA LEU A 94 -4.13 -1.27 -5.36
C LEU A 94 -4.89 -2.56 -5.14
N ARG A 95 -5.89 -2.55 -4.26
CA ARG A 95 -6.87 -3.64 -4.17
C ARG A 95 -7.60 -3.77 -5.51
N GLU A 96 -7.86 -5.01 -5.91
CA GLU A 96 -8.41 -5.33 -7.23
C GLU A 96 -9.73 -4.60 -7.52
N GLN A 97 -10.62 -4.48 -6.53
CA GLN A 97 -11.90 -3.78 -6.66
C GLN A 97 -11.76 -2.29 -7.07
N PHE A 98 -10.56 -1.72 -6.95
CA PHE A 98 -10.27 -0.34 -7.35
C PHE A 98 -9.42 -0.24 -8.63
N TRP A 99 -9.30 -1.32 -9.39
CA TRP A 99 -8.64 -1.32 -10.70
C TRP A 99 -9.57 -0.74 -11.79
N ARG A 100 -8.98 -0.25 -12.89
CA ARG A 100 -9.70 0.27 -14.08
C ARG A 100 -10.65 1.46 -13.86
N ILE A 101 -10.59 2.10 -12.69
CA ILE A 101 -11.34 3.33 -12.35
C ILE A 101 -10.45 4.59 -12.30
N GLY A 102 -9.21 4.49 -12.80
CA GLY A 102 -8.34 5.65 -13.03
C GLY A 102 -7.49 6.11 -11.85
N TYR A 103 -7.43 5.38 -10.73
CA TYR A 103 -6.53 5.74 -9.61
C TYR A 103 -5.04 5.51 -9.91
N GLY A 104 -4.70 4.64 -10.87
CA GLY A 104 -3.32 4.41 -11.28
C GLY A 104 -2.68 5.65 -11.91
N THR A 105 -3.42 6.36 -12.77
CA THR A 105 -2.94 7.54 -13.49
C THR A 105 -2.97 8.84 -12.68
N GLU A 106 -3.86 8.96 -11.69
CA GLU A 106 -3.93 10.17 -10.85
C GLU A 106 -2.70 10.36 -9.96
N LYS A 107 -2.08 9.27 -9.49
CA LYS A 107 -0.93 9.34 -8.59
C LYS A 107 0.34 9.87 -9.23
N GLN A 108 0.46 9.84 -10.56
CA GLN A 108 1.60 10.43 -11.27
C GLN A 108 1.58 11.97 -11.30
N LYS A 109 0.49 12.60 -10.83
CA LYS A 109 0.31 14.06 -10.83
C LYS A 109 0.42 14.69 -9.43
N GLY A 110 0.63 13.88 -8.40
CA GLY A 110 0.72 14.31 -7.00
C GLY A 110 2.15 14.43 -6.52
#